data_AF-A0A835XP36-F1
#
_entry.id   AF-A0A835XP36-F1
#
_cell.length_a   1.000
_cell.length_b   1.000
_cell.length_c   1.000
_cell.angle_alpha   90.00
_cell.angle_beta   90.00
_cell.angle_gamma   90.00
#
_symmetry.space_group_name_H-M   'P 1'
#
loop_
_entity.id
_entity.type
_entity.pdbx_description
1 polymer ?
#
loop_
_entity_poly.entity_id
_entity_poly.type
_entity_poly.pdbx_seq_one_letter_code
_entity_poly.pdbx_strand_id
1 'polypeptide(L)'
;HAAEHVPALYASIRHRALCQYVQPFSRVDLAAMATAFSTPVAELERQLAGLIMDGAISARIDSATKVLYASKADARASTFARVLAAGEAYCRDTRALLLRASLVQHDFVQAGPRTSKKDRLERGGLDLGGAGGLLGYMGGMGMGGLGMGRSMMV
;
A
#
# COMPACT_ATOMS: atom_id res chain seq x y z
N HIS A 1 36.86 6.72 5.85
CA HIS A 1 35.72 6.24 5.05
C HIS A 1 35.04 5.02 5.68
N ALA A 2 35.68 3.84 5.81
CA ALA A 2 35.00 2.66 6.38
C ALA A 2 34.49 2.85 7.83
N ALA A 3 35.28 3.47 8.71
CA ALA A 3 34.94 3.64 10.13
C ALA A 3 33.65 4.47 10.37
N GLU A 4 33.26 5.33 9.43
CA GLU A 4 32.07 6.17 9.56
C GLU A 4 30.77 5.37 9.37
N HIS A 5 30.78 4.35 8.51
CA HIS A 5 29.60 3.53 8.21
C HIS A 5 29.48 2.29 9.09
N VAL A 6 30.55 1.91 9.80
CA VAL A 6 30.59 0.73 10.68
C VAL A 6 29.43 0.73 11.69
N PRO A 7 29.12 1.82 12.42
CA PRO A 7 28.01 1.83 13.37
C PRO A 7 26.64 1.56 12.72
N ALA A 8 26.39 2.15 11.54
CA ALA A 8 25.16 1.94 10.79
C ALA A 8 25.03 0.48 10.29
N LEU A 9 26.14 -0.11 9.83
CA LEU A 9 26.18 -1.50 9.42
C LEU A 9 25.88 -2.43 10.60
N TYR A 10 26.50 -2.23 11.77
CA TYR A 10 26.21 -3.03 12.96
C TYR A 10 24.74 -2.92 13.39
N ALA A 11 24.16 -1.71 13.35
CA ALA A 11 22.75 -1.52 13.64
C ALA A 11 21.85 -2.30 12.67
N SER A 12 22.13 -2.25 11.36
CA SER A 12 21.33 -2.96 10.35
C SER A 12 21.46 -4.49 10.43
N ILE A 13 22.67 -5.00 10.68
CA ILE A 13 22.92 -6.44 10.87
C ILE A 13 22.16 -6.94 12.10
N ARG A 14 22.26 -6.19 13.21
CA ARG A 14 21.58 -6.53 14.46
C ARG A 14 20.06 -6.51 14.30
N HIS A 15 19.52 -5.48 13.65
CA HIS A 15 18.09 -5.39 13.32
C HIS A 15 17.63 -6.64 12.55
N ARG A 16 18.36 -7.01 11.49
CA ARG A 16 18.01 -8.18 10.67
C ARG A 16 18.13 -9.49 11.44
N ALA A 17 19.14 -9.64 12.29
CA ALA A 17 19.34 -10.83 13.11
C ALA A 17 18.19 -11.02 14.12
N LEU A 18 17.70 -9.94 14.75
CA LEU A 18 16.56 -10.00 15.65
C LEU A 18 15.28 -10.46 14.93
N CYS A 19 14.99 -9.92 13.75
CA CYS A 19 13.83 -10.34 12.95
C CYS A 19 13.90 -11.82 12.57
N GLN A 20 15.06 -12.26 12.09
CA GLN A 20 15.29 -13.65 11.68
C GLN A 20 15.21 -14.64 12.85
N TYR A 21 15.70 -14.24 14.03
CA TYR A 21 15.64 -15.07 15.22
C TYR A 21 14.20 -15.35 15.67
N VAL A 22 13.31 -14.37 15.58
CA VAL A 22 11.92 -14.49 16.02
C VAL A 22 11.04 -15.20 14.97
N GLN A 23 11.37 -15.08 13.68
CA GLN A 23 10.54 -15.56 12.57
C GLN A 23 10.03 -17.02 12.66
N PRO A 24 10.83 -18.03 13.07
CA PRO A 24 10.35 -19.42 13.11
C PRO A 24 9.52 -19.74 14.36
N PHE A 25 9.49 -18.87 15.37
CA PHE A 25 8.88 -19.19 16.66
C PHE A 25 7.55 -18.46 16.89
N SER A 26 6.57 -19.16 17.43
CA SER A 26 5.30 -18.56 17.87
C SER A 26 5.38 -17.90 19.24
N ARG A 27 6.34 -18.34 20.07
CA ARG A 27 6.64 -17.81 21.39
C ARG A 27 8.15 -17.84 21.61
N VAL A 28 8.70 -16.80 22.23
CA VAL A 28 10.13 -16.70 22.55
C VAL A 28 10.28 -16.17 23.97
N ASP A 29 11.08 -16.86 24.79
CA ASP A 29 11.47 -16.36 26.11
C ASP A 29 12.53 -15.27 25.95
N LEU A 30 12.28 -14.09 26.52
CA LEU A 30 13.18 -12.94 26.45
C LEU A 30 14.47 -13.18 27.23
N ALA A 31 14.47 -14.01 28.29
CA ALA A 31 15.68 -14.34 29.02
C ALA A 31 16.64 -15.19 28.16
N ALA A 32 16.11 -16.23 27.51
CA ALA A 32 16.87 -17.05 26.56
C ALA A 32 17.36 -16.25 25.34
N MET A 33 16.57 -15.28 24.87
CA MET A 33 16.99 -14.39 23.79
C MET A 33 18.07 -13.41 24.24
N ALA A 34 17.95 -12.86 25.45
CA ALA A 34 18.94 -11.94 26.03
C ALA A 34 20.33 -12.58 26.16
N THR A 35 20.39 -13.87 26.54
CA THR A 35 21.66 -14.62 26.59
C THR A 35 22.25 -14.84 25.20
N ALA A 36 21.43 -15.21 24.21
CA ALA A 36 21.87 -15.41 22.83
C ALA A 36 22.45 -14.13 22.19
N PHE A 37 21.85 -12.96 22.49
CA PHE A 37 22.29 -11.66 21.96
C PHE A 37 23.22 -10.89 22.91
N SER A 38 23.65 -11.49 24.03
CA SER A 38 24.53 -10.87 25.02
C SER A 38 24.09 -9.45 25.43
N THR A 39 22.80 -9.27 25.67
CA THR A 39 22.17 -7.96 25.92
C THR A 39 21.23 -8.06 27.11
N PRO A 40 21.18 -7.08 28.01
CA PRO A 40 20.25 -7.14 29.13
C PRO A 40 18.80 -7.10 28.65
N VAL A 41 17.92 -7.78 29.38
CA VAL A 41 16.50 -7.97 29.01
C VAL A 41 15.81 -6.63 28.76
N ALA A 42 16.05 -5.60 29.59
CA ALA A 42 15.43 -4.28 29.44
C ALA A 42 15.82 -3.56 28.13
N GLU A 43 17.07 -3.69 27.70
CA GLU A 43 17.55 -3.12 26.44
C GLU A 43 16.99 -3.89 25.25
N LEU A 44 16.89 -5.21 25.36
CA LEU A 44 16.28 -6.08 24.35
C LEU A 44 14.79 -5.75 24.17
N GLU A 45 14.06 -5.54 25.27
CA GLU A 45 12.65 -5.11 25.23
C GLU A 45 12.47 -3.81 24.47
N ARG A 46 13.33 -2.81 24.72
CA ARG A 46 13.29 -1.54 24.00
C ARG A 46 13.57 -1.71 22.51
N GLN A 47 14.57 -2.53 22.15
CA GLN A 47 14.89 -2.82 20.75
C GLN A 47 13.72 -3.52 20.05
N LEU A 48 13.14 -4.56 20.68
CA LEU A 48 12.00 -5.28 20.13
C LEU A 48 10.75 -4.39 20.02
N ALA A 49 10.50 -3.51 20.99
CA ALA A 49 9.42 -2.54 20.92
C ALA A 49 9.56 -1.62 19.69
N GLY A 50 10.78 -1.13 19.42
CA GLY A 50 11.06 -0.37 18.20
C GLY A 50 10.76 -1.18 16.93
N LEU A 51 11.23 -2.42 16.85
CA LEU A 51 10.98 -3.31 15.70
C LEU A 51 9.48 -3.62 15.48
N ILE A 52 8.70 -3.70 16.55
CA ILE A 52 7.25 -3.89 16.49
C ILE A 52 6.56 -2.61 16.01
N MET A 53 6.98 -1.44 16.51
CA MET A 53 6.45 -0.14 16.07
C MET A 53 6.76 0.14 14.59
N ASP A 54 7.96 -0.22 14.14
CA ASP A 54 8.38 -0.12 12.73
C ASP A 54 7.68 -1.12 11.82
N GLY A 55 6.93 -2.08 12.38
CA GLY A 55 6.22 -3.13 11.62
C GLY A 55 7.13 -4.21 11.05
N ALA A 56 8.42 -4.24 11.41
CA ALA A 56 9.36 -5.28 10.99
C ALA A 56 9.05 -6.64 11.62
N ILE A 57 8.49 -6.65 12.84
CA ILE A 57 8.07 -7.85 13.56
C ILE A 57 6.61 -7.70 14.00
N SER A 58 5.75 -8.61 13.56
CA SER A 58 4.37 -8.72 14.06
C SER A 58 4.35 -9.58 15.33
N ALA A 59 4.57 -8.96 16.49
CA ALA A 59 4.60 -9.64 17.79
C ALA A 59 4.05 -8.77 18.93
N ARG A 60 3.80 -9.40 20.09
CA ARG A 60 3.34 -8.78 21.33
C ARG A 60 4.28 -9.19 22.46
N ILE A 61 4.68 -8.23 23.29
CA ILE A 61 5.54 -8.46 24.45
C ILE A 61 4.66 -8.59 25.70
N ASP A 62 4.81 -9.69 26.44
CA ASP A 62 4.30 -9.82 27.80
C ASP A 62 5.42 -9.46 28.79
N SER A 63 5.28 -8.31 29.46
CA SER A 63 6.27 -7.80 30.41
C SER A 63 6.24 -8.52 31.76
N ALA A 64 5.15 -9.22 32.10
CA ALA A 64 5.02 -9.96 33.35
C ALA A 64 5.71 -11.33 33.25
N THR A 65 5.45 -12.06 32.16
CA THR A 65 6.07 -13.38 31.93
C THR A 65 7.40 -13.31 31.18
N LYS A 66 7.76 -12.14 30.63
CA LYS A 66 8.95 -11.92 29.80
C LYS A 66 8.97 -12.84 28.57
N VAL A 67 7.81 -12.98 27.92
CA VAL A 67 7.64 -13.78 26.70
C VAL A 67 7.18 -12.89 25.55
N LEU A 68 7.78 -13.09 24.38
CA LEU A 68 7.36 -12.51 23.12
C LEU A 68 6.44 -13.49 22.39
N TYR A 69 5.23 -13.06 22.03
CA TYR A 69 4.26 -13.84 21.27
C TYR A 69 4.17 -13.32 19.84
N ALA A 70 4.34 -14.19 18.85
CA ALA A 70 4.13 -13.82 17.45
C ALA A 70 2.64 -13.55 17.20
N SER A 71 2.35 -12.36 16.70
CA SER A 71 1.00 -11.96 16.32
C SER A 71 0.76 -12.45 14.89
N LYS A 72 0.04 -13.57 14.75
CA LYS A 72 -0.48 -13.99 13.44
C LYS A 72 -1.68 -13.12 13.11
N ALA A 73 -1.55 -12.29 12.07
CA ALA A 73 -2.71 -11.60 11.52
C ALA A 73 -3.72 -12.63 11.02
N ASP A 74 -4.97 -12.52 11.46
CA ASP A 74 -6.03 -13.39 10.97
C ASP A 74 -6.38 -13.00 9.53
N ALA A 75 -5.88 -13.78 8.58
CA ALA A 75 -6.12 -13.59 7.15
C ALA A 75 -7.62 -13.60 6.83
N ARG A 76 -8.43 -14.38 7.55
CA ARG A 76 -9.89 -14.44 7.33
C ARG A 76 -10.53 -13.14 7.77
N ALA A 77 -10.28 -12.71 9.01
CA ALA A 77 -10.84 -11.45 9.53
C ALA A 77 -10.46 -10.25 8.64
N SER A 78 -9.20 -10.19 8.18
CA SER A 78 -8.77 -9.12 7.27
C SER A 78 -9.49 -9.15 5.90
N THR A 79 -9.73 -10.34 5.36
CA THR A 79 -10.45 -10.50 4.09
C THR A 79 -11.92 -10.10 4.24
N PHE A 80 -12.57 -10.54 5.31
CA PHE A 80 -13.95 -10.15 5.61
C PHE A 80 -14.10 -8.64 5.76
N ALA A 81 -13.20 -7.99 6.52
CA ALA A 81 -13.21 -6.54 6.69
C ALA A 81 -13.06 -5.80 5.35
N ARG A 82 -12.15 -6.28 4.48
CA ARG A 82 -11.96 -5.70 3.13
C ARG A 82 -13.19 -5.85 2.24
N VAL A 83 -13.82 -7.02 2.24
CA VAL A 83 -15.02 -7.28 1.43
C VAL A 83 -16.19 -6.43 1.90
N LEU A 84 -16.39 -6.31 3.21
CA LEU A 84 -17.46 -5.46 3.77
C LEU A 84 -17.25 -3.99 3.39
N ALA A 85 -16.03 -3.46 3.56
CA ALA A 85 -15.71 -2.08 3.19
C ALA A 85 -15.93 -1.82 1.69
N ALA A 86 -15.54 -2.75 0.83
CA ALA A 86 -15.77 -2.65 -0.62
C ALA A 86 -17.28 -2.68 -0.96
N GLY A 87 -18.06 -3.52 -0.28
CA GLY A 87 -19.51 -3.60 -0.45
C GLY A 87 -20.22 -2.30 -0.04
N GLU A 88 -19.81 -1.69 1.07
CA GLU A 88 -20.33 -0.40 1.53
C GLU A 88 -20.03 0.73 0.53
N ALA A 89 -18.78 0.79 0.04
CA ALA A 89 -18.38 1.74 -0.99
C ALA A 89 -19.21 1.56 -2.26
N TYR A 90 -19.37 0.33 -2.74
CA TYR A 90 -20.19 0.02 -3.91
C TYR A 90 -21.65 0.47 -3.75
N CYS A 91 -22.25 0.24 -2.59
CA CYS A 91 -23.62 0.66 -2.34
C CYS A 91 -23.76 2.18 -2.29
N ARG A 92 -22.77 2.89 -1.74
CA ARG A 92 -22.73 4.37 -1.74
C ARG A 92 -22.61 4.91 -3.16
N ASP A 93 -21.71 4.35 -3.96
CA ASP A 93 -21.46 4.80 -5.33
C ASP A 93 -22.67 4.52 -6.23
N THR A 94 -23.32 3.37 -6.05
CA THR A 94 -24.56 3.02 -6.77
C THR A 94 -25.69 4.00 -6.44
N ARG A 95 -25.86 4.36 -5.16
CA ARG A 95 -26.87 5.36 -4.74
C ARG A 95 -26.57 6.73 -5.34
N ALA A 96 -25.31 7.16 -5.35
CA ALA A 96 -24.90 8.42 -5.98
C ALA A 96 -25.16 8.42 -7.50
N LEU A 97 -24.90 7.28 -8.17
CA LEU A 97 -25.15 7.12 -9.60
C LEU A 97 -26.65 7.17 -9.92
N LEU A 98 -27.48 6.47 -9.13
CA LEU A 98 -28.94 6.51 -9.27
C LEU A 98 -29.48 7.92 -9.06
N LEU A 99 -29.03 8.63 -8.02
CA LEU A 99 -29.41 10.02 -7.79
C LEU A 99 -29.03 10.92 -8.98
N ARG A 100 -27.81 10.77 -9.51
CA ARG A 100 -27.36 11.51 -10.69
C ARG A 100 -28.25 11.22 -11.91
N ALA A 101 -28.63 9.97 -12.12
CA ALA A 101 -29.53 9.58 -13.21
C ALA A 101 -30.90 10.26 -13.06
N SER A 102 -31.47 10.28 -11.85
CA SER A 102 -32.73 10.98 -11.57
C SER A 102 -32.63 12.49 -11.78
N LEU A 103 -31.53 13.14 -11.39
CA LEU A 103 -31.32 14.57 -11.63
C LEU A 103 -31.26 14.90 -13.12
N VAL A 104 -30.60 14.05 -13.92
CA VAL A 104 -30.54 14.20 -15.39
C VAL A 104 -31.92 13.99 -16.02
N GLN A 105 -32.71 13.01 -15.54
CA GLN A 105 -34.07 12.77 -16.04
C GLN A 105 -35.02 13.95 -15.80
N HIS A 106 -34.80 14.72 -14.74
CA HIS A 106 -35.62 15.88 -14.39
C HIS A 106 -34.98 17.22 -14.81
N ASP A 107 -34.00 17.20 -15.73
CA ASP A 107 -33.29 18.37 -16.26
C ASP A 107 -32.62 19.27 -15.19
N PHE A 108 -32.34 18.73 -13.99
CA PHE A 108 -31.57 19.40 -12.94
C PHE A 108 -30.06 19.30 -13.21
N VAL A 109 -29.64 19.80 -14.37
CA VAL A 109 -28.24 19.88 -14.76
C VAL A 109 -27.75 21.31 -14.56
N GLN A 110 -26.89 21.52 -13.57
CA GLN A 110 -26.23 22.81 -13.40
C GLN A 110 -25.28 23.05 -14.58
N ALA A 111 -25.62 23.99 -15.46
CA ALA A 111 -24.66 24.52 -16.41
C ALA A 111 -23.57 25.25 -15.61
N GLY A 112 -22.33 24.77 -15.69
CA GLY A 112 -21.18 25.47 -15.13
C GLY A 112 -21.11 26.91 -15.64
N PRO A 113 -20.47 27.83 -14.90
CA PRO A 113 -20.42 29.24 -15.25
C PRO A 113 -19.97 29.36 -16.71
N ARG A 114 -20.83 29.92 -17.56
CA ARG A 114 -20.47 30.25 -18.94
C ARG A 114 -19.31 31.24 -18.84
N THR A 115 -18.08 30.77 -19.05
CA THR A 115 -16.95 31.67 -19.29
C THR A 115 -17.41 32.63 -20.38
N SER A 116 -17.49 33.90 -20.00
CA SER A 116 -17.96 34.95 -20.89
C SER A 116 -17.03 35.01 -22.09
N LYS A 117 -17.59 35.21 -23.28
CA LYS A 117 -16.89 35.32 -24.58
C LYS A 117 -15.70 36.31 -24.63
N LYS A 118 -15.42 37.05 -23.55
CA LYS A 118 -14.34 38.03 -23.45
C LYS A 118 -12.94 37.40 -23.33
N ASP A 119 -12.82 36.20 -22.77
CA ASP A 119 -11.52 35.50 -22.65
C ASP A 119 -11.11 34.72 -23.92
N ARG A 120 -12.01 34.62 -24.91
CA ARG A 120 -11.79 33.84 -26.14
C ARG A 120 -11.23 34.64 -27.31
N LEU A 121 -11.19 35.96 -27.22
CA LEU A 121 -10.65 36.82 -28.27
C LEU A 121 -9.15 37.15 -28.09
N GLU A 122 -8.55 36.86 -26.92
CA GLU A 122 -7.10 37.01 -26.72
C GLU A 122 -6.29 35.72 -26.92
N ARG A 123 -6.95 34.58 -27.12
CA ARG A 123 -6.29 33.35 -27.58
C ARG A 123 -6.77 33.00 -28.98
N GLY A 124 -6.34 33.81 -29.94
CA GLY A 124 -6.41 33.45 -31.35
C GLY A 124 -5.51 32.24 -31.63
N GLY A 125 -6.04 31.26 -32.36
CA GLY A 125 -5.21 30.29 -33.08
C GLY A 125 -5.75 28.86 -33.13
N LEU A 126 -6.46 28.56 -34.23
CA LEU A 126 -6.67 27.25 -34.85
C LEU A 126 -7.75 26.33 -34.24
N ASP A 127 -8.98 26.66 -34.62
CA ASP A 127 -10.06 25.69 -34.86
C ASP A 127 -9.72 24.86 -36.11
N LEU A 128 -9.60 23.54 -35.95
CA LEU A 128 -9.96 22.57 -36.99
C LEU A 128 -11.06 21.68 -36.39
N GLY A 129 -12.29 21.88 -36.88
CA GLY A 129 -13.45 21.06 -36.57
C GLY A 129 -13.24 19.59 -36.93
N GLY A 130 -14.12 18.65 -36.60
CA GLY A 130 -15.51 18.71 -36.21
C GLY A 130 -16.11 17.34 -36.58
N ALA A 131 -17.24 17.01 -35.94
CA ALA A 131 -18.18 15.96 -36.31
C ALA A 131 -17.82 14.47 -36.08
N GLY A 132 -18.71 13.80 -35.34
CA GLY A 132 -19.30 12.54 -35.81
C GLY A 132 -19.05 11.28 -34.98
N GLY A 133 -20.15 10.62 -34.58
CA GLY A 133 -20.26 9.17 -34.78
C GLY A 133 -20.28 8.29 -33.53
N LEU A 134 -21.45 7.72 -33.26
CA LEU A 134 -21.67 6.49 -32.48
C LEU A 134 -21.00 5.25 -33.10
N LEU A 135 -20.88 4.20 -32.27
CA LEU A 135 -20.92 2.74 -32.58
C LEU A 135 -19.63 1.96 -32.94
N GLY A 136 -19.47 0.81 -32.26
CA GLY A 136 -18.63 -0.35 -32.64
C GLY A 136 -17.92 -1.00 -31.43
N TYR A 137 -18.57 -1.83 -30.61
CA TYR A 137 -18.60 -3.31 -30.69
C TYR A 137 -17.28 -4.01 -31.12
N MET A 138 -16.78 -4.86 -30.20
CA MET A 138 -16.09 -6.16 -30.38
C MET A 138 -14.86 -6.30 -31.30
N GLY A 139 -13.89 -7.08 -30.79
CA GLY A 139 -13.15 -8.06 -31.61
C GLY A 139 -11.63 -7.85 -31.66
N GLY A 140 -10.89 -8.84 -31.19
CA GLY A 140 -9.43 -8.83 -31.09
C GLY A 140 -8.65 -9.26 -32.34
N MET A 141 -7.49 -9.89 -32.07
CA MET A 141 -6.32 -10.18 -32.94
C MET A 141 -5.36 -8.98 -33.05
N GLY A 142 -4.08 -9.03 -32.67
CA GLY A 142 -3.15 -10.16 -32.53
C GLY A 142 -2.03 -10.00 -33.56
N MET A 143 -0.77 -9.88 -33.08
CA MET A 143 0.56 -9.98 -33.75
C MET A 143 1.45 -8.83 -33.24
N GLY A 144 2.43 -9.09 -32.38
CA GLY A 144 3.78 -9.56 -32.76
C GLY A 144 4.71 -8.36 -32.59
N GLY A 145 5.63 -8.29 -31.63
CA GLY A 145 6.72 -9.21 -31.40
C GLY A 145 8.02 -8.46 -31.70
N LEU A 146 8.76 -8.06 -30.67
CA LEU A 146 10.19 -7.78 -30.75
C LEU A 146 10.74 -7.70 -29.32
N GLY A 147 11.09 -8.88 -28.81
CA GLY A 147 12.10 -9.00 -27.78
C GLY A 147 13.47 -8.78 -28.40
N MET A 148 14.30 -8.02 -27.71
CA MET A 148 15.75 -8.13 -27.82
C MET A 148 16.28 -8.22 -26.40
N GLY A 149 16.56 -9.46 -25.99
CA GLY A 149 17.38 -9.73 -24.82
C GLY A 149 18.86 -9.63 -25.17
N ARG A 150 19.66 -9.43 -24.11
CA ARG A 150 21.05 -9.88 -23.84
C ARG A 150 21.31 -9.41 -22.39
N SER A 151 21.37 -10.25 -21.36
CA SER A 151 22.33 -11.34 -21.07
C SER A 151 23.78 -10.84 -21.22
N MET A 152 24.70 -10.94 -20.27
CA MET A 152 24.90 -11.95 -19.22
C MET A 152 26.10 -11.55 -18.32
N MET A 153 26.33 -12.34 -17.26
CA MET A 153 27.61 -12.64 -16.56
C MET A 153 28.08 -11.64 -15.48
N VAL A 154 28.44 -12.04 -14.25
CA VAL A 154 28.64 -13.34 -13.55
C VAL A 154 28.06 -13.23 -12.14
#